data_AF-A0A352RGT7-F1
#
_entry.id   AF-A0A352RGT7-F1
#
_cell.length_a   1.000
_cell.length_b   1.000
_cell.length_c   1.000
_cell.angle_alpha   90.00
_cell.angle_beta   90.00
_cell.angle_gamma   90.00
#
_symmetry.space_group_name_H-M   'P 1'
#
loop_
_entity.id
_entity.type
_entity.pdbx_description
1 polymer ?
#
loop_
_entity_poly.entity_id
_entity_poly.type
_entity_poly.pdbx_seq_one_letter_code
_entity_poly.pdbx_strand_id
1 'polypeptide(L)'
;MGLEQLLWDEHKISTVRKTLTDVFEGGCLRQGHLVLEGKTVALSYYRAGYTPDDYRTIEAVKGRQLIESSSTIQVPDLQMQLAGMKKIQQVLTRPEILSNFTSAETSKHLLKTFAEMHTLDEIIETPGGEMQAAEWVSVNPENYVLKPQREGGGNNYYGSEIPKILKTIRQDEQNAYILMEKILAQTHSAVLVVNGRAERLTSVSEVGRYGICFADNGVLKSNKDAGYLVRTKAENINEGGVCAGFACLNSLVLEA
;
A
#
# COMPACT_ATOMS: atom_id res chain seq x y z
N MET A 1 16.04 18.24 0.63
CA MET A 1 15.12 19.07 1.43
C MET A 1 13.85 18.27 1.69
N GLY A 2 13.23 18.39 2.86
CA GLY A 2 11.94 17.73 3.14
C GLY A 2 10.79 18.47 2.45
N LEU A 3 9.65 17.80 2.26
CA LEU A 3 8.46 18.39 1.63
C LEU A 3 7.99 19.67 2.32
N GLU A 4 8.05 19.73 3.65
CA GLU A 4 7.66 20.92 4.43
C GLU A 4 8.52 22.15 4.09
N GLN A 5 9.83 21.96 3.95
CA GLN A 5 10.76 23.02 3.57
C GLN A 5 10.51 23.49 2.13
N LEU A 6 10.31 22.55 1.19
CA LEU A 6 9.98 22.86 -0.21
C LEU A 6 8.69 23.67 -0.32
N LEU A 7 7.63 23.26 0.39
CA LEU A 7 6.35 23.98 0.40
C LEU A 7 6.51 25.43 0.89
N TRP A 8 7.35 25.67 1.88
CA TRP A 8 7.61 27.01 2.37
C TRP A 8 8.50 27.83 1.41
N ASP A 9 9.61 27.25 0.97
CA ASP A 9 10.61 27.97 0.18
C ASP A 9 10.08 28.35 -1.21
N GLU A 10 9.38 27.42 -1.88
CA GLU A 10 8.91 27.59 -3.25
C GLU A 10 7.49 28.15 -3.34
N HIS A 11 6.62 27.83 -2.37
CA HIS A 11 5.19 28.17 -2.46
C HIS A 11 4.66 29.03 -1.31
N LYS A 12 5.49 29.29 -0.28
CA LYS A 12 5.08 30.02 0.94
C LYS A 12 3.87 29.39 1.63
N ILE A 13 3.71 28.06 1.48
CA ILE A 13 2.66 27.29 2.13
C ILE A 13 3.20 26.84 3.50
N SER A 14 2.59 27.34 4.57
CA SER A 14 2.92 26.91 5.93
C SER A 14 2.37 25.52 6.22
N THR A 15 3.13 24.71 6.94
CA THR A 15 2.72 23.37 7.37
C THR A 15 2.75 23.26 8.90
N VAL A 16 1.94 22.35 9.45
CA VAL A 16 1.97 21.96 10.86
C VAL A 16 1.91 20.43 10.94
N ARG A 17 2.65 19.84 11.88
CA ARG A 17 2.64 18.39 12.13
C ARG A 17 1.79 18.11 13.36
N LYS A 18 0.82 17.23 13.23
CA LYS A 18 -0.09 16.82 14.31
C LYS A 18 -0.34 15.33 14.24
N THR A 19 -0.38 14.67 15.39
CA THR A 19 -0.94 13.32 15.51
C THR A 19 -2.46 13.40 15.38
N LEU A 20 -3.13 12.26 15.13
CA LEU A 20 -4.60 12.23 15.10
C LEU A 20 -5.21 12.67 16.44
N THR A 21 -4.57 12.32 17.56
CA THR A 21 -4.96 12.79 18.89
C THR A 21 -4.84 14.31 19.01
N ASP A 22 -3.72 14.91 18.59
CA ASP A 22 -3.56 16.37 18.64
C ASP A 22 -4.60 17.10 17.77
N VAL A 23 -5.01 16.51 16.64
CA VAL A 23 -6.06 17.07 15.78
C VAL A 23 -7.41 17.08 16.50
N PHE A 24 -7.74 16.02 17.24
CA PHE A 24 -8.96 15.99 18.03
C PHE A 24 -8.94 16.97 19.20
N GLU A 25 -7.83 17.01 19.95
CA GLU A 25 -7.73 17.82 21.17
C GLU A 25 -7.60 19.32 20.88
N GLY A 26 -6.88 19.69 19.82
CA GLY A 26 -6.59 21.07 19.46
C GLY A 26 -7.37 21.61 18.26
N GLY A 27 -8.16 20.77 17.60
CA GLY A 27 -8.91 21.11 16.39
C GLY A 27 -10.40 21.29 16.62
N CYS A 28 -11.03 22.05 15.72
CA CYS A 28 -12.48 22.17 15.67
C CYS A 28 -12.96 22.43 14.24
N LEU A 29 -14.26 22.21 13.99
CA LEU A 29 -14.90 22.69 12.77
C LEU A 29 -15.48 24.08 12.97
N ARG A 30 -15.17 25.01 12.07
CA ARG A 30 -15.84 26.32 11.96
C ARG A 30 -16.39 26.45 10.54
N GLN A 31 -17.72 26.52 10.41
CA GLN A 31 -18.40 26.57 9.11
C GLN A 31 -17.96 25.42 8.16
N GLY A 32 -17.75 24.22 8.73
CA GLY A 32 -17.29 23.05 7.97
C GLY A 32 -15.78 23.01 7.69
N HIS A 33 -15.02 24.07 8.00
CA HIS A 33 -13.57 24.07 7.86
C HIS A 33 -12.87 23.56 9.12
N LEU A 34 -11.87 22.70 8.96
CA LEU A 34 -10.97 22.33 10.05
C LEU A 34 -10.12 23.54 10.45
N VAL A 35 -10.12 23.88 11.73
CA VAL A 35 -9.30 24.95 12.30
C VAL A 35 -8.38 24.36 13.36
N LEU A 36 -7.08 24.56 13.19
CA LEU A 36 -6.02 24.18 14.13
C LEU A 36 -5.23 25.43 14.50
N GLU A 37 -4.97 25.64 15.79
CA GLU A 37 -4.20 26.80 16.29
C GLU A 37 -4.72 28.15 15.75
N GLY A 38 -6.05 28.26 15.63
CA GLY A 38 -6.72 29.46 15.11
C GLY A 38 -6.62 29.68 13.59
N LYS A 39 -6.00 28.75 12.86
CA LYS A 39 -5.84 28.82 11.39
C LYS A 39 -6.69 27.78 10.69
N THR A 40 -7.34 28.19 9.61
CA THR A 40 -8.04 27.28 8.71
C THR A 40 -7.06 26.37 7.99
N VAL A 41 -7.30 25.06 8.05
CA VAL A 41 -6.53 24.04 7.33
C VAL A 41 -7.14 23.87 5.94
N ALA A 42 -6.32 23.98 4.89
CA ALA A 42 -6.77 23.76 3.52
C ALA A 42 -6.60 22.31 3.06
N LEU A 43 -5.54 21.62 3.54
CA LEU A 43 -5.13 20.30 3.08
C LEU A 43 -4.65 19.45 4.26
N SER A 44 -5.08 18.19 4.27
CA SER A 44 -4.67 17.17 5.23
C SER A 44 -3.86 16.10 4.50
N TYR A 45 -2.54 16.09 4.72
CA TYR A 45 -1.61 15.13 4.11
C TYR A 45 -1.27 14.01 5.10
N TYR A 46 -1.76 12.81 4.86
CA TYR A 46 -1.56 11.69 5.76
C TYR A 46 -0.15 11.11 5.63
N ARG A 47 0.57 11.08 6.76
CA ARG A 47 1.81 10.31 6.96
C ARG A 47 1.67 9.24 8.06
N ALA A 48 0.42 8.99 8.47
CA ALA A 48 -0.05 8.04 9.45
C ALA A 48 -1.52 7.67 9.10
N GLY A 49 -2.17 6.86 9.91
CA GLY A 49 -3.57 6.45 9.73
C GLY A 49 -3.76 5.26 8.78
N TYR A 50 -2.69 4.53 8.48
CA TYR A 50 -2.72 3.35 7.60
C TYR A 50 -2.48 2.02 8.34
N THR A 51 -2.12 2.09 9.63
CA THR A 51 -2.01 0.91 10.50
C THR A 51 -2.97 1.05 11.70
N PRO A 52 -3.52 -0.06 12.24
CA PRO A 52 -4.28 -0.03 13.50
C PRO A 52 -3.54 0.62 14.67
N ASP A 53 -2.20 0.59 14.66
CA ASP A 53 -1.37 1.21 15.70
C ASP A 53 -1.55 2.73 15.80
N ASP A 54 -1.99 3.38 14.73
CA ASP A 54 -2.29 4.81 14.72
C ASP A 54 -3.64 5.14 15.40
N TYR A 55 -4.42 4.12 15.75
CA TYR A 55 -5.80 4.22 16.27
C TYR A 55 -5.96 3.61 17.66
N ARG A 56 -4.90 3.57 18.47
CA ARG A 56 -4.91 2.98 19.82
C ARG A 56 -5.79 3.74 20.83
N THR A 57 -6.17 4.99 20.53
CA THR A 57 -7.00 5.83 21.40
C THR A 57 -8.28 6.26 20.69
N ILE A 58 -9.34 6.50 21.47
CA ILE A 58 -10.61 7.00 20.92
C ILE A 58 -10.44 8.41 20.34
N GLU A 59 -9.52 9.20 20.90
CA GLU A 59 -9.14 10.52 20.43
C GLU A 59 -8.53 10.46 19.03
N ALA A 60 -7.67 9.46 18.73
CA ALA A 60 -7.12 9.29 17.39
C ALA A 60 -8.21 8.95 16.36
N VAL A 61 -9.18 8.10 16.74
CA VAL A 61 -10.34 7.79 15.89
C VAL A 61 -11.16 9.07 15.64
N LYS A 62 -11.47 9.84 16.70
CA LYS A 62 -12.20 11.10 16.59
C LYS A 62 -11.44 12.15 15.79
N GLY A 63 -10.12 12.18 15.87
CA GLY A 63 -9.27 13.06 15.08
C GLY A 63 -9.36 12.76 13.59
N ARG A 64 -9.33 11.48 13.21
CA ARG A 64 -9.60 11.06 11.83
C ARG A 64 -11.01 11.46 11.40
N GLN A 65 -12.03 11.20 12.22
CA GLN A 65 -13.41 11.61 11.93
C GLN A 65 -13.56 13.12 11.75
N LEU A 66 -12.84 13.93 12.54
CA LEU A 66 -12.86 15.38 12.43
C LEU A 66 -12.28 15.85 11.08
N ILE A 67 -11.17 15.26 10.62
CA ILE A 67 -10.60 15.55 9.31
C ILE A 67 -11.58 15.14 8.20
N GLU A 68 -12.14 13.92 8.28
CA GLU A 68 -13.09 13.41 7.28
C GLU A 68 -14.39 14.22 7.21
N SER A 69 -14.80 14.82 8.33
CA SER A 69 -15.99 15.68 8.40
C SER A 69 -15.72 17.14 7.99
N SER A 70 -14.48 17.46 7.62
CA SER A 70 -14.07 18.81 7.26
C SER A 70 -14.01 19.03 5.76
N SER A 71 -13.92 20.29 5.34
CA SER A 71 -13.69 20.69 3.95
C SER A 71 -12.21 20.63 3.53
N THR A 72 -11.31 20.04 4.32
CA THR A 72 -9.91 19.90 3.89
C THR A 72 -9.81 19.00 2.66
N ILE A 73 -8.92 19.36 1.73
CA ILE A 73 -8.51 18.43 0.67
C ILE A 73 -7.65 17.35 1.33
N GLN A 74 -8.08 16.10 1.24
CA GLN A 74 -7.39 15.00 1.91
C GLN A 74 -6.50 14.24 0.93
N VAL A 75 -5.30 13.88 1.37
CA VAL A 75 -4.30 13.18 0.54
C VAL A 75 -3.79 11.95 1.29
N PRO A 76 -4.35 10.75 1.02
CA PRO A 76 -5.62 10.50 0.31
C PRO A 76 -6.86 10.81 1.17
N ASP A 77 -8.05 10.88 0.56
CA ASP A 77 -9.32 10.77 1.30
C ASP A 77 -9.62 9.31 1.71
N LEU A 78 -10.67 9.09 2.50
CA LEU A 78 -11.03 7.74 2.94
C LEU A 78 -11.32 6.78 1.78
N GLN A 79 -12.00 7.23 0.73
CA GLN A 79 -12.36 6.37 -0.41
C GLN A 79 -11.12 5.90 -1.16
N MET A 80 -10.18 6.81 -1.40
CA MET A 80 -8.91 6.50 -2.05
C MET A 80 -8.02 5.61 -1.16
N GLN A 81 -8.07 5.78 0.17
CA GLN A 81 -7.41 4.85 1.08
C GLN A 81 -8.00 3.43 0.99
N LEU A 82 -9.34 3.30 0.95
CA LEU A 82 -10.01 2.01 0.77
C LEU A 82 -9.69 1.37 -0.59
N ALA A 83 -9.59 2.18 -1.66
CA ALA A 83 -9.19 1.72 -2.98
C ALA A 83 -7.78 1.09 -2.99
N GLY A 84 -6.91 1.46 -2.05
CA GLY A 84 -5.57 0.88 -1.88
C GLY A 84 -5.53 -0.49 -1.20
N MET A 85 -6.67 -1.04 -0.75
CA MET A 85 -6.69 -2.33 -0.06
C MET A 85 -6.31 -3.50 -0.97
N LYS A 86 -5.64 -4.52 -0.39
CA LYS A 86 -5.28 -5.76 -1.12
C LYS A 86 -6.50 -6.48 -1.67
N LYS A 87 -7.65 -6.38 -1.00
CA LYS A 87 -8.91 -6.92 -1.52
C LYS A 87 -9.35 -6.22 -2.80
N ILE A 88 -9.24 -4.89 -2.89
CA ILE A 88 -9.55 -4.17 -4.12
C ILE A 88 -8.55 -4.53 -5.22
N GLN A 89 -7.26 -4.65 -4.89
CA GLN A 89 -6.24 -5.14 -5.82
C GLN A 89 -6.62 -6.53 -6.40
N GLN A 90 -7.02 -7.47 -5.54
CA GLN A 90 -7.45 -8.81 -5.97
C GLN A 90 -8.71 -8.76 -6.83
N VAL A 91 -9.72 -8.00 -6.45
CA VAL A 91 -10.98 -7.93 -7.21
C VAL A 91 -10.74 -7.32 -8.60
N LEU A 92 -9.81 -6.37 -8.73
CA LEU A 92 -9.48 -5.74 -10.01
C LEU A 92 -8.69 -6.64 -10.97
N THR A 93 -8.19 -7.81 -10.54
CA THR A 93 -7.58 -8.77 -11.48
C THR A 93 -8.61 -9.40 -12.41
N ARG A 94 -9.90 -9.37 -12.04
CA ARG A 94 -11.02 -9.90 -12.83
C ARG A 94 -11.37 -8.95 -13.99
N PRO A 95 -11.17 -9.36 -15.25
CA PRO A 95 -11.35 -8.46 -16.40
C PRO A 95 -12.74 -7.82 -16.51
N GLU A 96 -13.79 -8.57 -16.15
CA GLU A 96 -15.19 -8.13 -16.16
C GLU A 96 -15.49 -7.07 -15.09
N ILE A 97 -14.67 -6.99 -14.04
CA ILE A 97 -14.77 -5.96 -13.02
C ILE A 97 -13.94 -4.74 -13.45
N LEU A 98 -12.70 -4.97 -13.87
CA LEU A 98 -11.78 -3.91 -14.31
C LEU A 98 -12.35 -3.07 -15.46
N SER A 99 -13.08 -3.69 -16.39
CA SER A 99 -13.71 -3.01 -17.53
C SER A 99 -14.78 -1.98 -17.13
N ASN A 100 -15.29 -2.04 -15.89
CA ASN A 100 -16.22 -1.02 -15.39
C ASN A 100 -15.52 0.30 -15.01
N PHE A 101 -14.19 0.28 -14.86
CA PHE A 101 -13.41 1.43 -14.38
C PHE A 101 -12.42 1.97 -15.43
N THR A 102 -12.22 1.26 -16.53
CA THR A 102 -11.17 1.58 -17.51
C THR A 102 -11.62 1.29 -18.94
N SER A 103 -10.98 1.96 -19.92
CA SER A 103 -11.18 1.64 -21.33
C SER A 103 -10.57 0.27 -21.67
N ALA A 104 -11.05 -0.37 -22.73
CA ALA A 104 -10.54 -1.67 -23.17
C ALA A 104 -9.01 -1.65 -23.42
N GLU A 105 -8.48 -0.55 -23.95
CA GLU A 105 -7.05 -0.36 -24.16
C GLU A 105 -6.28 -0.30 -22.84
N THR A 106 -6.77 0.48 -21.87
CA THR A 106 -6.16 0.58 -20.54
C THR A 106 -6.24 -0.76 -19.80
N SER A 107 -7.38 -1.46 -19.82
CA SER A 107 -7.53 -2.80 -19.24
C SER A 107 -6.46 -3.75 -19.77
N LYS A 108 -6.24 -3.76 -21.09
CA LYS A 108 -5.23 -4.62 -21.73
C LYS A 108 -3.81 -4.33 -21.23
N HIS A 109 -3.47 -3.08 -20.92
CA HIS A 109 -2.17 -2.74 -20.35
C HIS A 109 -2.07 -3.10 -18.86
N LEU A 110 -3.11 -2.84 -18.08
CA LEU A 110 -3.13 -3.17 -16.65
C LEU A 110 -3.08 -4.67 -16.40
N LEU A 111 -3.86 -5.47 -17.14
CA LEU A 111 -3.88 -6.92 -16.98
C LEU A 111 -2.51 -7.58 -17.23
N LYS A 112 -1.62 -6.95 -18.01
CA LYS A 112 -0.25 -7.44 -18.21
C LYS A 112 0.66 -7.25 -16.99
N THR A 113 0.28 -6.39 -16.04
CA THR A 113 1.08 -6.10 -14.85
C THR A 113 0.57 -6.82 -13.61
N PHE A 114 -0.59 -7.47 -13.69
CA PHE A 114 -1.20 -8.17 -12.57
C PHE A 114 -0.64 -9.58 -12.46
N ALA A 115 -0.23 -9.97 -11.26
CA ALA A 115 -0.04 -11.38 -10.93
C ALA A 115 -1.39 -12.00 -10.57
N GLU A 116 -1.48 -13.32 -10.64
CA GLU A 116 -2.71 -14.02 -10.29
C GLU A 116 -3.05 -13.85 -8.79
N MET A 117 -4.32 -13.62 -8.48
CA MET A 117 -4.80 -13.38 -7.13
C MET A 117 -6.19 -13.99 -6.89
N HIS A 118 -6.36 -14.67 -5.76
CA HIS A 118 -7.60 -15.36 -5.39
C HIS A 118 -8.06 -15.03 -3.98
N THR A 119 -9.34 -15.24 -3.70
CA THR A 119 -9.79 -15.45 -2.32
C THR A 119 -9.47 -16.86 -1.86
N LEU A 120 -9.45 -17.08 -0.54
CA LEU A 120 -9.13 -18.39 0.02
C LEU A 120 -10.22 -19.46 -0.26
N ASP A 121 -11.48 -19.02 -0.39
CA ASP A 121 -12.65 -19.84 -0.67
C ASP A 121 -12.93 -20.03 -2.18
N GLU A 122 -12.13 -19.39 -3.04
CA GLU A 122 -12.26 -19.48 -4.49
C GLU A 122 -11.91 -20.89 -4.99
N ILE A 123 -12.70 -21.43 -5.92
CA ILE A 123 -12.35 -22.65 -6.66
C ILE A 123 -11.42 -22.24 -7.80
N ILE A 124 -10.22 -22.82 -7.82
CA ILE A 124 -9.17 -22.54 -8.79
C ILE A 124 -8.81 -23.79 -9.58
N GLU A 125 -8.38 -23.61 -10.82
CA GLU A 125 -7.84 -24.69 -11.64
C GLU A 125 -6.43 -25.03 -11.16
N THR A 126 -6.16 -26.30 -10.88
CA THR A 126 -4.83 -26.78 -10.49
C THR A 126 -4.41 -27.93 -11.40
N PRO A 127 -3.12 -28.33 -11.40
CA PRO A 127 -2.68 -29.54 -12.11
C PRO A 127 -3.44 -30.82 -11.73
N GLY A 128 -4.09 -30.86 -10.57
CA GLY A 128 -4.90 -31.98 -10.09
C GLY A 128 -6.41 -31.84 -10.35
N GLY A 129 -6.84 -30.80 -11.05
CA GLY A 129 -8.25 -30.41 -11.24
C GLY A 129 -8.68 -29.24 -10.35
N GLU A 130 -9.96 -28.90 -10.40
CA GLU A 130 -10.56 -27.82 -9.62
C GLU A 130 -10.52 -28.12 -8.11
N MET A 131 -10.05 -27.17 -7.31
CA MET A 131 -10.09 -27.25 -5.84
C MET A 131 -10.08 -25.87 -5.20
N GLN A 132 -10.37 -25.79 -3.90
CA GLN A 132 -10.30 -24.50 -3.19
C GLN A 132 -8.86 -23.99 -3.11
N ALA A 133 -8.68 -22.68 -3.29
CA ALA A 133 -7.37 -22.02 -3.20
C ALA A 133 -6.68 -22.31 -1.85
N ALA A 134 -7.42 -22.25 -0.74
CA ALA A 134 -6.89 -22.58 0.58
C ALA A 134 -6.40 -24.03 0.68
N GLU A 135 -7.11 -24.99 0.09
CA GLU A 135 -6.70 -26.39 0.06
C GLU A 135 -5.44 -26.57 -0.78
N TRP A 136 -5.38 -25.95 -1.96
CA TRP A 136 -4.22 -26.03 -2.85
C TRP A 136 -2.95 -25.51 -2.18
N VAL A 137 -3.01 -24.32 -1.55
CA VAL A 137 -1.83 -23.71 -0.93
C VAL A 137 -1.48 -24.30 0.43
N SER A 138 -2.36 -25.10 1.03
CA SER A 138 -2.01 -25.90 2.21
C SER A 138 -0.93 -26.95 1.91
N VAL A 139 -0.84 -27.40 0.66
CA VAL A 139 0.14 -28.39 0.19
C VAL A 139 1.17 -27.82 -0.79
N ASN A 140 0.85 -26.73 -1.50
CA ASN A 140 1.74 -26.07 -2.48
C ASN A 140 1.99 -24.58 -2.13
N PRO A 141 2.57 -24.23 -0.97
CA PRO A 141 2.67 -22.84 -0.53
C PRO A 141 3.78 -22.01 -1.19
N GLU A 142 4.78 -22.65 -1.80
CA GLU A 142 6.04 -21.99 -2.18
C GLU A 142 5.89 -20.92 -3.28
N ASN A 143 4.88 -21.10 -4.14
CA ASN A 143 4.59 -20.19 -5.25
C ASN A 143 3.56 -19.11 -4.88
N TYR A 144 3.23 -18.96 -3.61
CA TYR A 144 2.20 -18.03 -3.18
C TYR A 144 2.66 -17.14 -2.01
N VAL A 145 1.97 -16.03 -1.88
CA VAL A 145 2.06 -15.11 -0.75
C VAL A 145 0.65 -14.88 -0.23
N LEU A 146 0.41 -15.18 1.05
CA LEU A 146 -0.85 -14.89 1.70
C LEU A 146 -0.77 -13.51 2.37
N LYS A 147 -1.71 -12.61 2.05
CA LYS A 147 -1.67 -11.22 2.51
C LYS A 147 -2.94 -10.85 3.27
N PRO A 148 -2.85 -10.40 4.54
CA PRO A 148 -3.97 -9.77 5.22
C PRO A 148 -4.22 -8.35 4.69
N GLN A 149 -5.38 -7.76 5.03
CA GLN A 149 -5.67 -6.34 4.75
C GLN A 149 -4.87 -5.40 5.68
N ARG A 150 -3.56 -5.31 5.47
CA ARG A 150 -2.63 -4.44 6.19
C ARG A 150 -1.63 -3.77 5.24
N GLU A 151 -1.10 -2.62 5.67
CA GLU A 151 -0.07 -1.84 5.00
C GLU A 151 1.16 -1.65 5.90
N GLY A 152 2.28 -1.18 5.33
CA GLY A 152 3.49 -0.85 6.09
C GLY A 152 4.57 -1.94 6.14
N GLY A 153 4.34 -3.08 5.49
CA GLY A 153 5.29 -4.22 5.46
C GLY A 153 5.25 -5.08 6.73
N GLY A 154 5.78 -6.30 6.64
CA GLY A 154 5.90 -7.24 7.77
C GLY A 154 4.63 -8.03 8.10
N ASN A 155 3.62 -8.03 7.23
CA ASN A 155 2.32 -8.64 7.50
C ASN A 155 2.02 -9.89 6.65
N ASN A 156 2.87 -10.21 5.66
CA ASN A 156 2.59 -11.27 4.70
C ASN A 156 3.12 -12.63 5.21
N TYR A 157 2.49 -13.72 4.76
CA TYR A 157 2.93 -15.09 5.05
C TYR A 157 3.43 -15.76 3.77
N TYR A 158 4.50 -16.56 3.92
CA TYR A 158 5.26 -17.17 2.83
C TYR A 158 5.57 -18.64 3.13
N GLY A 159 5.62 -19.49 2.10
CA GLY A 159 6.08 -20.88 2.21
C GLY A 159 5.45 -21.62 3.40
N SER A 160 6.28 -22.25 4.23
CA SER A 160 5.82 -23.04 5.39
C SER A 160 4.97 -22.28 6.43
N GLU A 161 4.93 -20.94 6.42
CA GLU A 161 4.04 -20.16 7.29
C GLU A 161 2.58 -20.18 6.80
N ILE A 162 2.35 -20.33 5.49
CA ILE A 162 1.00 -20.32 4.90
C ILE A 162 0.15 -21.47 5.48
N PRO A 163 0.60 -22.75 5.46
CA PRO A 163 -0.20 -23.84 6.04
C PRO A 163 -0.41 -23.70 7.55
N LYS A 164 0.48 -23.01 8.28
CA LYS A 164 0.34 -22.77 9.71
C LYS A 164 -0.76 -21.76 9.99
N ILE A 165 -0.75 -20.61 9.29
CA ILE A 165 -1.75 -19.57 9.50
C ILE A 165 -3.12 -20.01 9.00
N LEU A 166 -3.22 -20.77 7.91
CA LEU A 166 -4.49 -21.31 7.41
C LEU A 166 -5.23 -22.14 8.46
N LYS A 167 -4.53 -22.88 9.33
CA LYS A 167 -5.14 -23.65 10.43
C LYS A 167 -5.74 -22.77 11.53
N THR A 168 -5.34 -21.51 11.61
CA THR A 168 -5.81 -20.55 12.62
C THR A 168 -6.92 -19.64 12.11
N ILE A 169 -7.06 -19.50 10.79
CA ILE A 169 -8.07 -18.64 10.16
C ILE A 169 -9.42 -19.35 10.24
N ARG A 170 -10.41 -18.72 10.88
CA ARG A 170 -11.78 -19.23 10.84
C ARG A 170 -12.38 -19.03 9.45
N GLN A 171 -13.36 -19.85 9.09
CA GLN A 171 -14.02 -19.77 7.78
C GLN A 171 -14.64 -18.39 7.53
N ASP A 172 -15.21 -17.74 8.56
CA ASP A 172 -15.77 -16.38 8.49
C ASP A 172 -14.70 -15.28 8.33
N GLU A 173 -13.43 -15.59 8.60
CA GLU A 173 -12.31 -14.66 8.52
C GLU A 173 -11.47 -14.80 7.24
N GLN A 174 -11.75 -15.81 6.41
CA GLN A 174 -10.99 -16.05 5.17
C GLN A 174 -10.98 -14.84 4.23
N ASN A 175 -12.08 -14.08 4.20
CA ASN A 175 -12.22 -12.86 3.40
C ASN A 175 -11.30 -11.70 3.84
N ALA A 176 -10.68 -11.78 5.02
CA ALA A 176 -9.67 -10.82 5.47
C ALA A 176 -8.30 -11.03 4.80
N TYR A 177 -8.14 -12.10 4.01
CA TYR A 177 -6.92 -12.46 3.33
C TYR A 177 -7.12 -12.53 1.82
N ILE A 178 -6.05 -12.28 1.07
CA ILE A 178 -5.96 -12.63 -0.34
C ILE A 178 -4.75 -13.51 -0.55
N LEU A 179 -4.87 -14.42 -1.51
CA LEU A 179 -3.78 -15.23 -2.00
C LEU A 179 -3.24 -14.59 -3.28
N MET A 180 -1.93 -14.42 -3.39
CA MET A 180 -1.30 -13.87 -4.59
C MET A 180 -0.18 -14.79 -5.04
N GLU A 181 -0.07 -15.02 -6.34
CA GLU A 181 1.07 -15.70 -6.94
C GLU A 181 2.37 -14.93 -6.62
N LYS A 182 3.39 -15.68 -6.20
CA LYS A 182 4.69 -15.11 -5.83
C LYS A 182 5.45 -14.72 -7.09
N ILE A 183 5.74 -13.43 -7.22
CA ILE A 183 6.59 -12.91 -8.30
C ILE A 183 8.04 -13.39 -8.08
N LEU A 184 8.57 -14.13 -9.06
CA LEU A 184 9.96 -14.57 -9.09
C LEU A 184 10.81 -13.52 -9.84
N ALA A 185 11.30 -12.53 -9.09
CA ALA A 185 12.14 -11.48 -9.65
C ALA A 185 13.53 -11.99 -10.05
N GLN A 186 14.12 -11.42 -11.11
CA GLN A 186 15.51 -11.67 -11.47
C GLN A 186 16.44 -11.18 -10.36
N THR A 187 17.39 -12.03 -9.97
CA THR A 187 18.38 -11.69 -8.96
C THR A 187 19.58 -10.97 -9.58
N HIS A 188 20.21 -10.12 -8.79
CA HIS A 188 21.40 -9.37 -9.18
C HIS A 188 22.32 -9.16 -7.97
N SER A 189 23.61 -8.93 -8.22
CA SER A 189 24.53 -8.53 -7.14
C SER A 189 24.27 -7.08 -6.75
N ALA A 190 24.17 -6.81 -5.46
CA ALA A 190 24.13 -5.45 -4.92
C ALA A 190 25.02 -5.33 -3.69
N VAL A 191 25.55 -4.13 -3.43
CA VAL A 191 26.20 -3.80 -2.17
C VAL A 191 25.19 -3.05 -1.31
N LEU A 192 24.73 -3.68 -0.23
CA LEU A 192 23.78 -3.09 0.70
C LEU A 192 24.54 -2.48 1.88
N VAL A 193 24.20 -1.25 2.24
CA VAL A 193 24.87 -0.51 3.33
C VAL A 193 23.88 -0.21 4.43
N VAL A 194 24.08 -0.80 5.60
CA VAL A 194 23.20 -0.62 6.78
C VAL A 194 24.07 -0.34 7.99
N ASN A 195 23.74 0.73 8.74
CA ASN A 195 24.48 1.14 9.95
C ASN A 195 26.01 1.22 9.74
N GLY A 196 26.42 1.76 8.58
CA GLY A 196 27.82 1.92 8.20
C GLY A 196 28.55 0.62 7.79
N ARG A 197 27.85 -0.51 7.69
CA ARG A 197 28.41 -1.78 7.24
C ARG A 197 27.95 -2.08 5.82
N ALA A 198 28.91 -2.37 4.94
CA ALA A 198 28.65 -2.73 3.56
C ALA A 198 28.78 -4.26 3.37
N GLU A 199 27.80 -4.86 2.72
CA GLU A 199 27.80 -6.28 2.39
C GLU A 199 27.37 -6.49 0.93
N ARG A 200 28.08 -7.35 0.20
CA ARG A 200 27.71 -7.73 -1.16
C ARG A 200 26.82 -8.96 -1.12
N LEU A 201 25.60 -8.85 -1.63
CA LEU A 201 24.57 -9.90 -1.55
C LEU A 201 23.91 -10.13 -2.90
N THR A 202 23.48 -11.37 -3.13
CA THR A 202 22.48 -11.65 -4.17
C THR A 202 21.16 -11.06 -3.73
N SER A 203 20.59 -10.21 -4.58
CA SER A 203 19.51 -9.30 -4.22
C SER A 203 18.42 -9.26 -5.28
N VAL A 204 17.25 -8.77 -4.89
CA VAL A 204 16.13 -8.45 -5.77
C VAL A 204 15.71 -7.00 -5.56
N SER A 205 15.22 -6.37 -6.62
CA SER A 205 14.77 -4.97 -6.60
C SER A 205 13.27 -4.87 -6.90
N GLU A 206 12.59 -4.00 -6.15
CA GLU A 206 11.20 -3.63 -6.35
C GLU A 206 11.14 -2.15 -6.77
N VAL A 207 10.56 -1.87 -7.93
CA VAL A 207 10.41 -0.52 -8.48
C VAL A 207 9.02 0.01 -8.16
N GLY A 208 8.95 1.07 -7.35
CA GLY A 208 7.75 1.86 -7.14
C GLY A 208 7.72 3.07 -8.08
N ARG A 209 6.55 3.37 -8.64
CA ARG A 209 6.28 4.60 -9.40
C ARG A 209 5.37 5.51 -8.58
N TYR A 210 5.76 6.77 -8.44
CA TYR A 210 4.90 7.78 -7.81
C TYR A 210 3.98 8.37 -8.86
N GLY A 211 2.69 8.44 -8.53
CA GLY A 211 1.69 9.15 -9.33
C GLY A 211 1.04 10.25 -8.49
N ILE A 212 0.77 11.40 -9.11
CA ILE A 212 -0.02 12.48 -8.52
C ILE A 212 -1.29 12.63 -9.35
N CYS A 213 -2.42 12.30 -8.73
CA CYS A 213 -3.73 12.43 -9.32
C CYS A 213 -4.56 13.44 -8.51
N PHE A 214 -5.20 14.37 -9.21
CA PHE A 214 -6.16 15.29 -8.63
C PHE A 214 -7.45 15.22 -9.44
N ALA A 215 -8.54 14.91 -8.76
CA ALA A 215 -9.88 14.90 -9.31
C ALA A 215 -10.78 15.78 -8.43
N ASP A 216 -11.74 16.43 -9.06
CA ASP A 216 -12.69 17.31 -8.40
C ASP A 216 -14.09 16.94 -8.89
N ASN A 217 -14.95 16.52 -7.96
CA ASN A 217 -16.29 16.00 -8.22
C ASN A 217 -16.33 14.89 -9.29
N GLY A 218 -15.39 13.93 -9.19
CA GLY A 218 -15.28 12.82 -10.14
C GLY A 218 -14.66 13.19 -11.49
N VAL A 219 -14.36 14.47 -11.73
CA VAL A 219 -13.70 14.93 -12.96
C VAL A 219 -12.21 15.00 -12.73
N LEU A 220 -11.45 14.20 -13.49
CA LEU A 220 -9.99 14.24 -13.46
C LEU A 220 -9.49 15.62 -13.91
N LYS A 221 -8.70 16.27 -13.05
CA LYS A 221 -8.10 17.59 -13.32
C LYS A 221 -6.62 17.47 -13.66
N SER A 222 -5.91 16.55 -13.02
CA SER A 222 -4.51 16.25 -13.36
C SER A 222 -4.16 14.80 -13.02
N ASN A 223 -3.32 14.18 -13.84
CA ASN A 223 -2.74 12.87 -13.62
C ASN A 223 -1.30 12.91 -14.12
N LYS A 224 -0.32 12.81 -13.23
CA LYS A 224 1.10 12.99 -13.54
C LYS A 224 1.92 11.86 -12.95
N ASP A 225 2.88 11.38 -13.74
CA ASP A 225 3.99 10.61 -13.23
C ASP A 225 4.93 11.53 -12.43
N ALA A 226 5.30 11.10 -11.22
CA ALA A 226 6.08 11.88 -10.26
C ALA A 226 7.39 11.18 -9.88
N GLY A 227 7.94 10.36 -10.78
CA GLY A 227 9.21 9.69 -10.58
C GLY A 227 9.07 8.32 -9.92
N TYR A 228 10.13 7.87 -9.26
CA TYR A 228 10.24 6.49 -8.82
C TYR A 228 10.99 6.33 -7.50
N LEU A 229 10.85 5.15 -6.91
CA LEU A 229 11.60 4.65 -5.77
C LEU A 229 12.03 3.22 -6.08
N VAL A 230 13.33 2.91 -5.95
CA VAL A 230 13.77 1.51 -5.97
C VAL A 230 14.10 1.08 -4.56
N ARG A 231 13.60 -0.10 -4.19
CA ARG A 231 13.96 -0.78 -2.95
C ARG A 231 14.65 -2.07 -3.31
N THR A 232 15.80 -2.33 -2.73
CA THR A 232 16.58 -3.55 -2.98
C THR A 232 16.78 -4.29 -1.66
N LYS A 233 16.57 -5.60 -1.68
CA LYS A 233 16.73 -6.49 -0.54
C LYS A 233 17.50 -7.74 -0.94
N ALA A 234 18.11 -8.41 0.03
CA ALA A 234 18.71 -9.71 -0.22
C ALA A 234 17.63 -10.72 -0.66
N GLU A 235 17.99 -11.66 -1.53
CA GLU A 235 17.03 -12.60 -2.15
C GLU A 235 16.29 -13.48 -1.13
N ASN A 236 16.92 -13.77 0.00
CA ASN A 236 16.39 -14.60 1.07
C ASN A 236 15.47 -13.83 2.05
N ILE A 237 15.26 -12.53 1.83
CA ILE A 237 14.40 -11.69 2.67
C ILE A 237 13.03 -11.53 2.02
N ASN A 238 11.98 -12.01 2.69
CA ASN A 238 10.61 -12.00 2.16
C ASN A 238 9.97 -10.60 2.17
N GLU A 239 10.31 -9.75 3.14
CA GLU A 239 9.72 -8.41 3.30
C GLU A 239 10.52 -7.30 2.61
N GLY A 240 9.88 -6.19 2.23
CA GLY A 240 10.48 -5.14 1.39
C GLY A 240 10.52 -3.74 2.01
N GLY A 241 10.19 -3.60 3.30
CA GLY A 241 10.10 -2.30 3.97
C GLY A 241 11.48 -1.75 4.35
N VAL A 242 11.83 -0.55 3.88
CA VAL A 242 13.07 0.15 4.26
C VAL A 242 13.02 0.56 5.73
N CYS A 243 11.95 1.24 6.15
CA CYS A 243 11.78 1.67 7.55
C CYS A 243 11.64 0.48 8.51
N ALA A 244 11.20 -0.68 8.02
CA ALA A 244 11.14 -1.92 8.79
C ALA A 244 12.47 -2.68 8.84
N GLY A 245 13.51 -2.20 8.14
CA GLY A 245 14.86 -2.76 8.16
C GLY A 245 15.10 -3.92 7.18
N PHE A 246 14.17 -4.20 6.26
CA PHE A 246 14.27 -5.34 5.34
C PHE A 246 14.91 -5.00 3.98
N ALA A 247 14.95 -3.72 3.60
CA ALA A 247 15.44 -3.27 2.31
C ALA A 247 16.26 -1.99 2.41
N CYS A 248 17.12 -1.76 1.40
CA CYS A 248 17.85 -0.52 1.17
C CYS A 248 17.22 0.28 0.02
N LEU A 249 17.43 1.59 0.02
CA LEU A 249 17.13 2.45 -1.13
C LEU A 249 18.13 2.21 -2.26
N ASN A 250 17.67 2.26 -3.50
CA ASN A 250 18.51 2.08 -4.69
C ASN A 250 18.06 2.99 -5.84
N SER A 251 18.81 2.99 -6.94
CA SER A 251 18.49 3.66 -8.21
C SER A 251 18.50 2.68 -9.38
N LEU A 252 18.03 3.13 -10.55
CA LEU A 252 18.06 2.35 -11.79
C LEU A 252 19.26 2.77 -12.65
N VAL A 253 19.85 1.80 -13.34
CA VAL A 253 20.72 2.02 -14.49
C VAL A 253 20.03 1.42 -15.70
N LEU A 254 19.87 2.20 -16.76
CA LEU A 254 19.39 1.67 -18.04
C LEU A 254 20.59 1.08 -18.77
N GLU A 255 20.55 -0.23 -19.01
CA GLU A 255 21.52 -0.88 -19.89
C GLU A 255 21.16 -0.55 -21.35
N ALA A 256 22.18 -0.24 -22.14
CA ALA A 256 22.06 0.16 -23.55
C ALA A 256 21.94 -1.05 -24.48
#